data_AF-A0A2V8N775-F1
#
_entry.id   AF-A0A2V8N775-F1
#
_cell.length_a   1.000
_cell.length_b   1.000
_cell.length_c   1.000
_cell.angle_alpha   90.00
_cell.angle_beta   90.00
_cell.angle_gamma   90.00
#
_symmetry.space_group_name_H-M   'P 1'
#
loop_
_entity.id
_entity.type
_entity.pdbx_description
1 polymer ?
#
loop_
_entity_poly.entity_id
_entity_poly.type
_entity_poly.pdbx_seq_one_letter_code
_entity_poly.pdbx_strand_id
1 'polypeptide(L)'
;MASAADLDRIRDAVPNAEVVVCRLTTSLETAQHRVRLREPGMLQDKFVARVPELERILDDGDLEDFSIENEHVSVTDVAREMLIRAGWL
;
A
#
# COMPACT_ATOMS: atom_id res chain seq x y z
N MET A 1 6.46 -9.78 -8.16
CA MET A 1 5.93 -8.41 -8.04
C MET A 1 4.44 -8.54 -8.15
N ALA A 2 3.65 -7.82 -7.35
CA ALA A 2 2.20 -7.86 -7.46
C ALA A 2 1.82 -7.54 -8.91
N SER A 3 0.97 -8.38 -9.50
CA SER A 3 0.55 -8.28 -10.89
C SER A 3 -0.95 -8.53 -11.00
N ALA A 4 -1.56 -8.16 -12.13
CA ALA A 4 -2.96 -8.49 -12.39
C ALA A 4 -3.24 -9.99 -12.23
N ALA A 5 -2.32 -10.85 -12.68
CA ALA A 5 -2.42 -12.30 -12.52
C ALA A 5 -2.39 -12.74 -11.05
N ASP A 6 -1.66 -12.05 -10.18
CA ASP A 6 -1.67 -12.35 -8.75
C ASP A 6 -2.98 -11.88 -8.09
N LEU A 7 -3.53 -10.74 -8.52
CA LEU A 7 -4.83 -10.25 -8.07
C LEU A 7 -5.97 -11.18 -8.51
N ASP A 8 -5.92 -11.68 -9.74
CA ASP A 8 -6.90 -12.64 -10.25
C ASP A 8 -6.85 -13.96 -9.45
N ARG A 9 -5.66 -14.43 -9.07
CA ARG A 9 -5.56 -15.58 -8.16
C ARG A 9 -6.20 -15.33 -6.79
N ILE A 10 -6.12 -14.10 -6.26
CA ILE A 10 -6.79 -13.74 -5.00
C ILE A 10 -8.31 -13.75 -5.18
N ARG A 11 -8.81 -13.19 -6.28
CA ARG A 11 -10.24 -13.21 -6.64
C ARG A 11 -10.76 -14.64 -6.78
N ASP A 12 -10.00 -15.51 -7.44
CA ASP A 12 -10.34 -16.92 -7.62
C ASP A 12 -10.33 -17.70 -6.29
N ALA A 13 -9.44 -17.34 -5.36
CA ALA A 13 -9.32 -17.99 -4.05
C ALA A 13 -10.48 -17.66 -3.09
N VAL A 14 -11.18 -16.55 -3.30
CA VAL A 14 -12.31 -16.12 -2.47
C VAL A 14 -13.55 -15.91 -3.34
N PRO A 15 -14.19 -17.02 -3.79
CA PRO A 15 -15.31 -16.93 -4.71
C PRO A 15 -16.50 -16.20 -4.05
N ASN A 16 -17.18 -15.37 -4.84
CA ASN A 16 -18.30 -14.51 -4.44
C ASN A 16 -17.94 -13.35 -3.49
N ALA A 17 -16.65 -13.03 -3.31
CA ALA A 17 -16.23 -11.79 -2.66
C ALA A 17 -15.95 -10.70 -3.70
N GLU A 18 -16.39 -9.48 -3.39
CA GLU A 18 -15.91 -8.29 -4.07
C GLU A 18 -14.54 -7.93 -3.48
N VAL A 19 -13.48 -8.10 -4.28
CA VAL A 19 -12.12 -7.75 -3.89
C VAL A 19 -11.85 -6.33 -4.32
N VAL A 20 -11.60 -5.45 -3.34
CA VAL A 20 -11.24 -4.05 -3.54
C VAL A 20 -9.82 -3.81 -3.03
N VAL A 21 -8.98 -3.20 -3.86
CA VAL A 21 -7.59 -2.90 -3.58
C VAL A 21 -7.45 -1.41 -3.26
N CYS A 22 -7.19 -1.11 -1.98
CA CYS A 22 -6.85 0.24 -1.52
C CYS A 22 -5.33 0.38 -1.40
N ARG A 23 -4.74 1.37 -2.08
CA ARG A 23 -3.33 1.73 -1.90
C ARG A 23 -3.18 2.89 -0.92
N LEU A 24 -2.40 2.69 0.12
CA LEU A 24 -1.98 3.78 1.00
C LEU A 24 -0.73 4.44 0.43
N THR A 25 -0.77 5.76 0.26
CA THR A 25 0.33 6.55 -0.29
C THR A 25 0.85 7.56 0.74
N THR A 26 2.12 7.91 0.61
CA THR A 26 2.82 8.93 1.39
C THR A 26 4.02 9.39 0.58
N SER A 27 4.63 10.53 0.93
CA SER A 27 5.88 10.95 0.32
C SER A 27 6.98 9.89 0.50
N LEU A 28 7.86 9.80 -0.51
CA LEU A 28 9.01 8.91 -0.46
C LEU A 28 9.90 9.17 0.77
N GLU A 29 10.05 10.44 1.15
CA GLU A 29 10.80 10.85 2.34
C GLU A 29 10.17 10.25 3.60
N THR A 30 8.85 10.37 3.76
CA THR A 30 8.15 9.82 4.91
C THR A 30 8.19 8.30 4.93
N ALA A 31 8.03 7.62 3.79
CA ALA A 31 8.17 6.17 3.70
C ALA A 31 9.58 5.72 4.14
N GLN A 32 10.63 6.36 3.64
CA GLN A 32 12.02 6.09 4.04
C GLN A 32 12.26 6.37 5.52
N HIS A 33 11.75 7.48 6.04
CA HIS A 33 11.85 7.81 7.47
C HIS A 33 11.17 6.76 8.35
N ARG A 34 9.95 6.34 8.00
CA ARG A 34 9.20 5.28 8.70
C ARG A 34 9.97 3.95 8.70
N VAL A 35 10.63 3.59 7.60
CA VAL A 35 11.50 2.40 7.52
C VAL A 35 12.72 2.54 8.45
N ARG A 36 13.41 3.69 8.47
CA ARG A 36 14.53 3.93 9.40
C ARG A 36 14.12 3.72 10.86
N LEU A 37 12.94 4.22 11.25
CA LEU A 37 12.44 4.05 12.61
C LEU A 37 12.11 2.60 12.97
N ARG A 38 11.66 1.79 12.01
CA ARG A 38 11.27 0.39 12.23
C ARG A 38 12.44 -0.59 12.16
N GLU A 39 13.47 -0.27 11.38
CA GLU A 39 14.58 -1.18 11.08
C GLU A 39 15.91 -0.64 11.62
N PRO A 40 16.23 -0.74 12.93
CA PRO A 40 17.48 -0.21 13.50
C PRO A 40 18.74 -1.08 13.23
N GLY A 41 18.62 -2.12 12.40
CA GLY A 41 19.67 -3.13 12.20
C GLY A 41 20.66 -2.81 11.06
N MET A 42 21.64 -3.70 10.88
CA MET A 42 22.68 -3.60 9.84
C MET A 42 22.15 -3.54 8.40
N LEU A 43 20.86 -3.88 8.18
CA LEU A 43 20.21 -3.83 6.87
C LEU A 43 19.36 -2.57 6.67
N GLN A 44 19.35 -1.63 7.63
CA GLN A 44 18.56 -0.40 7.55
C GLN A 44 18.76 0.32 6.22
N ASP A 45 20.02 0.62 5.87
CA ASP A 45 20.35 1.35 4.64
C ASP A 45 19.86 0.62 3.40
N LYS A 46 19.96 -0.72 3.39
CA LYS A 46 19.44 -1.54 2.30
C LYS A 46 17.93 -1.41 2.16
N PHE A 47 17.19 -1.44 3.27
CA PHE A 47 15.73 -1.33 3.23
C PHE A 47 15.27 0.09 2.87
N VAL A 48 15.93 1.12 3.39
CA VAL A 48 15.67 2.52 3.05
C VAL A 48 15.94 2.79 1.57
N ALA A 49 17.05 2.27 1.03
CA ALA A 49 17.40 2.40 -0.38
C ALA A 49 16.44 1.64 -1.31
N ARG A 50 15.71 0.64 -0.78
CA ARG A 50 14.77 -0.16 -1.55
C ARG A 50 13.38 0.46 -1.67
N VAL A 51 13.03 1.42 -0.81
CA VAL A 51 11.70 2.07 -0.84
C VAL A 51 11.34 2.64 -2.22
N PRO A 52 12.20 3.43 -2.92
CA PRO A 52 11.84 3.97 -4.24
C PRO A 52 11.62 2.89 -5.30
N GLU A 53 12.36 1.78 -5.24
CA GLU A 53 12.17 0.65 -6.15
C GLU A 53 10.79 0.02 -5.94
N LEU A 54 10.38 -0.18 -4.69
CA LEU A 54 9.09 -0.78 -4.35
C LEU A 54 7.92 0.15 -4.67
N GLU A 55 8.03 1.45 -4.39
CA GLU A 55 7.00 2.43 -4.80
C GLU A 55 6.80 2.42 -6.31
N ARG A 56 7.88 2.43 -7.09
CA ARG A 56 7.80 2.35 -8.56
C ARG A 56 7.15 1.03 -9.02
N ILE A 57 7.44 -0.09 -8.36
CA ILE A 57 6.80 -1.36 -8.70
C ILE A 57 5.29 -1.33 -8.47
N LEU A 58 4.84 -0.63 -7.42
CA LEU A 58 3.41 -0.45 -7.15
C LEU A 58 2.80 0.52 -8.17
N ASP A 59 3.47 1.64 -8.48
CA ASP A 59 3.04 2.59 -9.51
C ASP A 59 2.91 1.94 -10.90
N ASP A 60 3.91 1.15 -11.31
CA ASP A 60 3.91 0.44 -12.59
C ASP A 60 2.85 -0.67 -12.63
N GLY A 61 2.43 -1.18 -11.46
CA GLY A 61 1.45 -2.25 -11.32
C GLY A 61 0.02 -1.79 -11.51
N ASP A 62 -0.32 -0.58 -11.04
CA ASP A 62 -1.63 0.08 -11.16
C ASP A 62 -2.79 -0.90 -10.87
N LEU A 63 -2.70 -1.59 -9.73
CA LEU A 63 -3.65 -2.64 -9.34
C LEU A 63 -4.73 -2.12 -8.39
N GLU A 64 -4.55 -0.91 -7.85
CA GLU A 64 -5.48 -0.28 -6.93
C GLU A 64 -6.77 0.16 -7.60
N ASP A 65 -7.91 -0.08 -6.94
CA ASP A 65 -9.18 0.54 -7.32
C ASP A 65 -9.20 2.01 -6.85
N PHE A 66 -8.48 2.30 -5.76
CA PHE A 66 -8.23 3.66 -5.30
C PHE A 66 -7.02 3.79 -4.37
N SER A 67 -6.53 5.03 -4.26
CA SER A 67 -5.47 5.40 -3.31
C SER A 67 -5.94 6.40 -2.26
N ILE A 68 -5.33 6.34 -1.07
CA ILE A 68 -5.52 7.28 0.04
C ILE A 68 -4.15 7.77 0.50
N GLU A 69 -3.96 9.08 0.56
CA GLU A 69 -2.76 9.69 1.15
C GLU A 69 -2.87 9.66 2.68
N ASN A 70 -1.87 9.09 3.35
CA ASN A 70 -1.92 8.84 4.81
C ASN A 70 -0.83 9.54 5.63
N GLU A 71 -0.18 10.54 5.07
CA GLU A 71 0.98 11.17 5.71
C GLU A 71 0.59 12.04 6.92
N HIS A 72 -0.47 12.84 6.77
CA HIS A 72 -0.90 13.84 7.74
C HIS A 72 -2.31 13.60 8.28
N VAL A 73 -2.88 12.43 7.97
CA VAL A 73 -4.25 12.06 8.34
C VAL A 73 -4.21 11.06 9.50
N SER A 74 -5.15 11.17 10.43
CA SER A 74 -5.23 10.23 11.54
C SER A 74 -5.55 8.82 11.03
N VAL A 75 -5.07 7.78 11.71
CA VAL A 75 -5.37 6.38 11.35
C VAL A 75 -6.89 6.13 11.30
N THR A 76 -7.64 6.76 12.22
CA THR A 76 -9.11 6.66 12.27
C THR A 76 -9.77 7.26 11.03
N ASP A 77 -9.31 8.43 10.59
CA ASP A 77 -9.88 9.09 9.42
C ASP A 77 -9.53 8.34 8.13
N VAL A 78 -8.29 7.85 7.99
CA VAL A 78 -7.88 6.97 6.88
C VAL A 78 -8.72 5.70 6.84
N ALA A 79 -8.94 5.05 7.98
CA ALA A 79 -9.76 3.84 8.05
C ALA A 79 -11.22 4.13 7.66
N ARG A 80 -11.78 5.25 8.12
CA ARG A 80 -13.13 5.67 7.75
C ARG A 80 -13.24 5.94 6.25
N GLU A 81 -12.29 6.68 5.67
CA GLU A 81 -12.27 6.96 4.23
C GLU A 81 -12.16 5.66 3.42
N MET A 82 -11.26 4.75 3.83
CA MET A 82 -11.10 3.45 3.18
C MET A 82 -12.40 2.65 3.16
N LEU A 83 -13.11 2.59 4.29
CA LEU A 83 -14.39 1.88 4.38
C LEU A 83 -15.48 2.50 3.50
N ILE A 84 -15.56 3.83 3.45
CA ILE A 84 -16.50 4.55 2.57
C ILE A 84 -16.19 4.25 1.10
N ARG A 85 -14.92 4.34 0.70
CA ARG A 85 -14.51 4.11 -0.70
C ARG A 85 -14.63 2.64 -1.12
N ALA A 86 -14.52 1.71 -0.18
CA ALA A 86 -14.81 0.30 -0.38
C ALA A 86 -16.31 -0.05 -0.39
N GLY A 87 -17.20 0.92 -0.11
CA GLY A 87 -18.65 0.69 -0.06
C GLY A 87 -19.12 -0.07 1.19
N TRP A 88 -18.32 -0.10 2.25
CA TRP A 88 -18.62 -0.83 3.49
C TRP A 88 -19.29 0.04 4.56
N LEU A 89 -19.30 1.36 4.36
CA LEU A 89 -19.98 2.37 5.18
C LEU A 89 -20.66 3.40 4.28
#